data_AF-A0AA38THN4-F1
#
_entry.id   AF-A0AA38THN4-F1
#
_cell.length_a   1.000
_cell.length_b   1.000
_cell.length_c   1.000
_cell.angle_alpha   90.00
_cell.angle_beta   90.00
_cell.angle_gamma   90.00
#
_symmetry.space_group_name_H-M   'P 1'
#
loop_
_entity.id
_entity.type
_entity.pdbx_description
1 polymer ?
#
loop_
_entity_poly.entity_id
_entity_poly.type
_entity_poly.pdbx_seq_one_letter_code
_entity_poly.pdbx_strand_id
1 'polypeptide(L)'
;MLFGEKRKKSPKIKIEMAYFNAPEGGEPLAIDMKRMGKGQVWINGESIGRYWTQHAKGTCSNACSYTGTYRPVKCQTRCGKPTQRWYHVPRSWLKPTQNLIVVFEEIGGDASTISLMKRTTS
;
A
#
# COMPACT_ATOMS: atom_id res chain seq x y z
N MET A 1 14.61 -39.81 -18.01
CA MET A 1 14.94 -38.46 -18.53
C MET A 1 13.65 -37.65 -18.53
N LEU A 2 13.24 -37.01 -17.43
CA LEU A 2 13.70 -35.75 -16.81
C LEU A 2 13.52 -34.48 -17.68
N PHE A 3 12.56 -33.67 -17.22
CA PHE A 3 12.30 -32.24 -17.43
C PHE A 3 11.40 -31.77 -18.58
N GLY A 4 10.18 -31.41 -18.19
CA GLY A 4 9.48 -30.23 -18.70
C GLY A 4 9.11 -29.35 -17.50
N GLU A 5 10.12 -28.73 -16.89
CA GLU A 5 9.93 -27.71 -15.85
C GLU A 5 8.96 -26.65 -16.39
N LYS A 6 7.74 -26.58 -15.87
CA LYS A 6 6.91 -25.39 -16.08
C LYS A 6 7.70 -24.25 -15.46
N ARG A 7 8.38 -23.45 -16.29
CA ARG A 7 8.96 -22.18 -15.84
C ARG A 7 7.81 -21.43 -15.16
N LYS A 8 7.82 -21.37 -13.83
CA LYS A 8 7.17 -20.28 -13.11
C LYS A 8 7.70 -19.04 -13.81
N LYS A 9 6.87 -18.33 -14.58
CA LYS A 9 7.23 -16.98 -15.01
C LYS A 9 7.61 -16.28 -13.72
N SER A 10 8.90 -15.97 -13.57
CA SER A 10 9.37 -15.10 -12.51
C SER A 10 8.44 -13.88 -12.48
N PRO A 11 8.06 -13.37 -11.31
CA PRO A 11 7.36 -12.10 -11.27
C PRO A 11 8.19 -11.12 -12.08
N LYS A 12 7.64 -10.64 -13.20
CA LYS A 12 8.33 -9.62 -13.97
C LYS A 12 8.36 -8.41 -13.06
N ILE A 13 9.55 -8.03 -12.63
CA ILE A 13 9.80 -6.73 -12.02
C ILE A 13 9.29 -5.69 -13.03
N LYS A 14 8.43 -4.79 -12.56
CA LYS A 14 7.74 -3.82 -13.42
C LYS A 14 7.88 -2.42 -12.85
N ILE A 15 7.97 -1.46 -13.76
CA ILE A 15 7.81 -0.05 -13.46
C ILE A 15 6.52 0.40 -14.16
N GLU A 16 5.60 0.96 -13.39
CA GLU A 16 4.34 1.52 -13.88
C GLU A 16 4.35 3.02 -13.62
N MET A 17 3.79 3.81 -14.55
CA MET A 17 3.75 5.26 -14.45
C MET A 17 2.39 5.79 -14.89
N ALA A 18 1.90 6.83 -14.21
CA ALA A 18 0.66 7.50 -14.58
C ALA A 18 0.69 8.98 -14.19
N TYR A 19 -0.13 9.78 -14.88
CA TYR A 19 -0.38 11.17 -14.50
C TYR A 19 -1.77 11.31 -13.87
N PHE A 20 -1.90 12.15 -12.84
CA PHE A 20 -3.17 12.40 -12.17
C PHE A 20 -3.31 13.86 -11.71
N ASN A 21 -4.56 14.29 -11.53
CA ASN A 21 -4.89 15.59 -10.94
C ASN A 21 -5.07 15.45 -9.43
N ALA A 22 -4.67 16.47 -8.67
CA ALA A 22 -4.85 16.44 -7.22
C ALA A 22 -6.35 16.46 -6.87
N PRO A 23 -6.82 15.60 -5.95
CA PRO A 23 -8.19 15.67 -5.47
C PRO A 23 -8.41 16.98 -4.72
N GLU A 24 -9.58 17.59 -4.95
CA GLU A 24 -10.02 18.79 -4.23
C GLU A 24 -10.12 18.55 -2.71
N GLY A 25 -10.29 19.63 -1.94
CA GLY A 25 -10.45 19.57 -0.48
C GLY A 25 -9.13 19.55 0.30
N GLY A 26 -9.24 19.52 1.64
CA GLY A 26 -8.11 19.59 2.58
C GLY A 26 -7.80 18.28 3.29
N GLU A 27 -8.54 17.21 3.04
CA GLU A 27 -8.45 15.94 3.77
C GLU A 27 -7.12 15.22 3.46
N PRO A 28 -6.46 14.57 4.44
CA PRO A 28 -5.22 13.83 4.16
C PRO A 28 -5.41 12.78 3.07
N LEU A 29 -4.38 12.59 2.24
CA LEU A 29 -4.41 11.65 1.12
C LEU A 29 -3.57 10.41 1.39
N ALA A 30 -3.94 9.30 0.74
CA ALA A 30 -3.15 8.09 0.70
C ALA A 30 -3.39 7.30 -0.60
N ILE A 31 -2.39 6.54 -1.05
CA ILE A 31 -2.52 5.60 -2.18
C ILE A 31 -3.01 4.25 -1.64
N ASP A 32 -4.08 3.71 -2.20
CA ASP A 32 -4.54 2.33 -1.94
C ASP A 32 -3.78 1.35 -2.83
N MET A 33 -2.94 0.53 -2.20
CA MET A 33 -2.09 -0.46 -2.86
C MET A 33 -2.65 -1.90 -2.74
N LYS A 34 -3.93 -2.09 -2.41
CA LYS A 34 -4.55 -3.39 -2.04
C LYS A 34 -4.25 -4.61 -2.92
N ARG A 35 -4.07 -4.45 -4.24
CA ARG A 35 -3.74 -5.56 -5.17
C ARG A 35 -2.33 -5.46 -5.75
N MET A 36 -1.50 -4.60 -5.19
CA MET A 36 -0.06 -4.58 -5.43
C MET A 36 0.63 -5.54 -4.47
N GLY A 37 1.88 -5.90 -4.75
CA GLY A 37 2.67 -6.84 -3.97
C GLY A 37 3.65 -6.15 -3.02
N LYS A 38 4.84 -5.86 -3.53
CA LYS A 38 5.95 -5.25 -2.78
C LYS A 38 6.75 -4.36 -3.70
N GLY A 39 7.18 -3.21 -3.20
CA GLY A 39 7.94 -2.30 -4.04
C GLY A 39 8.12 -0.92 -3.45
N GLN A 40 8.24 0.07 -4.32
CA GLN A 40 8.45 1.48 -3.95
C GLN A 40 7.56 2.38 -4.80
N VAL A 41 7.16 3.51 -4.22
CA VAL A 41 6.32 4.51 -4.90
C VAL A 41 6.96 5.89 -4.78
N TRP A 42 6.89 6.65 -5.87
CA TRP A 42 7.27 8.05 -5.94
C TRP A 42 6.13 8.88 -6.50
N ILE A 43 6.01 10.12 -6.04
CA ILE A 43 5.14 11.14 -6.62
C ILE A 43 5.98 12.37 -6.89
N ASN A 44 5.96 12.87 -8.14
CA ASN A 44 6.72 14.06 -8.55
C ASN A 44 8.23 13.99 -8.24
N GLY A 45 8.82 12.78 -8.25
CA GLY A 45 10.23 12.55 -7.87
C GLY A 45 10.46 12.34 -6.37
N GLU A 46 9.48 12.68 -5.52
CA GLU A 46 9.55 12.49 -4.08
C GLU A 46 9.18 11.07 -3.68
N SER A 47 9.98 10.45 -2.81
CA SER A 47 9.76 9.08 -2.36
C SER A 47 8.63 9.01 -1.32
N ILE A 48 7.56 8.29 -1.65
CA ILE A 48 6.50 7.93 -0.69
C ILE A 48 6.99 6.78 0.23
N GLY A 49 7.91 5.96 -0.28
CA GLY A 49 8.56 4.90 0.46
C GLY A 49 8.22 3.50 -0.05
N ARG A 50 8.63 2.50 0.76
CA ARG A 50 8.40 1.09 0.46
C ARG A 50 6.96 0.69 0.77
N TYR A 51 6.35 -0.05 -0.12
CA TYR A 51 5.09 -0.74 0.14
C TYR A 51 5.28 -2.24 0.23
N TRP A 52 4.45 -2.87 1.07
CA TRP A 52 4.33 -4.32 1.16
C TRP A 52 2.94 -4.71 1.67
N THR A 53 2.19 -5.44 0.86
CA THR A 53 0.80 -5.86 1.17
C THR A 53 0.72 -7.24 1.80
N GLN A 54 1.80 -7.69 2.45
CA GLN A 54 1.81 -8.98 3.15
C GLN A 54 0.71 -8.99 4.23
N HIS A 55 0.04 -10.13 4.40
CA HIS A 55 -1.04 -10.22 5.38
C HIS A 55 -0.49 -10.31 6.80
N ALA A 56 -1.02 -9.47 7.70
CA ALA A 56 -0.64 -9.41 9.09
C ALA A 56 -1.00 -10.72 9.80
N LYS A 57 0.01 -11.32 10.44
CA LYS A 57 -0.15 -12.46 11.36
C LYS A 57 -0.32 -11.95 12.78
N GLY A 58 -1.12 -12.64 13.59
CA GLY A 58 -1.34 -12.29 14.99
C GLY A 58 -2.65 -12.85 15.50
N THR A 59 -2.88 -12.69 16.80
CA THR A 59 -4.12 -13.05 17.49
C THR A 59 -4.88 -11.76 17.81
N CYS A 60 -5.68 -11.29 16.85
CA CYS A 60 -6.53 -10.14 17.07
C CYS A 60 -7.77 -10.57 17.85
N SER A 61 -7.86 -10.13 19.11
CA SER A 61 -9.07 -10.28 19.93
C SER A 61 -10.06 -9.15 19.61
N ASN A 62 -11.34 -9.48 19.51
CA ASN A 62 -12.41 -8.46 19.45
C ASN A 62 -12.64 -7.80 20.82
N ALA A 63 -12.14 -8.40 21.91
CA ALA A 63 -12.19 -7.87 23.25
C ALA A 63 -10.81 -7.32 23.63
N CYS A 64 -10.71 -5.99 23.73
CA CYS A 64 -9.57 -5.27 24.29
C CYS A 64 -10.08 -4.34 25.40
N SER A 65 -9.45 -4.39 26.57
CA SER A 65 -9.72 -3.48 27.68
C SER A 65 -8.52 -2.60 27.99
N TYR A 66 -8.78 -1.34 28.33
CA TYR A 66 -7.75 -0.39 28.79
C TYR A 66 -7.21 -0.75 30.18
N THR A 67 -7.97 -1.49 30.99
CA THR A 67 -7.58 -1.88 32.35
C THR A 67 -6.54 -3.01 32.35
N GLY A 68 -5.68 -3.04 33.38
CA GLY A 68 -4.65 -4.06 33.58
C GLY A 68 -3.40 -3.92 32.70
N THR A 69 -2.34 -4.66 33.03
CA THR A 69 -1.02 -4.56 32.37
C THR A 69 -1.11 -4.72 30.85
N TYR A 70 -0.45 -3.80 30.12
CA TYR A 70 -0.39 -3.84 28.67
C TYR A 70 0.72 -4.78 28.17
N ARG A 71 0.43 -5.51 27.09
CA ARG A 71 1.42 -6.22 26.27
C ARG A 71 1.14 -5.88 24.80
N PRO A 72 2.15 -5.83 23.91
CA PRO A 72 1.96 -5.46 22.50
C PRO A 72 0.90 -6.28 21.75
N VAL A 73 0.66 -7.52 22.17
CA VAL A 73 -0.35 -8.42 21.56
C VAL A 73 -1.78 -8.19 22.05
N LYS A 74 -1.97 -7.42 23.14
CA LYS A 74 -3.26 -7.32 23.86
C LYS A 74 -4.38 -6.74 23.01
N CYS A 75 -4.08 -5.74 22.19
CA CYS A 75 -5.07 -4.96 21.45
C CYS A 75 -4.68 -4.83 19.98
N GLN A 76 -4.18 -5.92 19.39
CA GLN A 76 -3.86 -5.96 17.97
C GLN A 76 -5.15 -5.90 17.14
N THR A 77 -5.07 -5.21 16.00
CA THR A 77 -6.18 -5.11 15.05
C THR A 77 -5.69 -5.47 13.65
N ARG A 78 -6.65 -5.68 12.72
CA ARG A 78 -6.39 -5.92 11.28
C ARG A 78 -5.58 -7.19 10.95
N CYS A 79 -5.61 -8.20 11.80
CA CYS A 79 -5.09 -9.52 11.46
C CYS A 79 -5.77 -10.07 10.19
N GLY A 80 -5.01 -10.79 9.36
CA GLY A 80 -5.50 -11.32 8.09
C GLY A 80 -5.80 -10.25 7.03
N LYS A 81 -5.42 -9.00 7.26
CA LYS A 81 -5.43 -7.92 6.25
C LYS A 81 -3.99 -7.54 5.88
N PRO A 82 -3.75 -6.83 4.77
CA PRO A 82 -2.43 -6.28 4.48
C PRO A 82 -1.89 -5.48 5.68
N THR A 83 -0.63 -5.73 6.07
CA THR A 83 0.06 -5.02 7.16
C THR A 83 -0.01 -3.52 6.96
N GLN A 84 0.12 -3.08 5.70
CA GLN A 84 -0.18 -1.72 5.28
C GLN A 84 -0.78 -1.70 3.87
N ARG A 85 -2.02 -1.21 3.78
CA ARG A 85 -2.75 -1.03 2.52
C ARG A 85 -2.65 0.38 1.94
N TRP A 86 -2.65 1.38 2.83
CA TRP A 86 -2.66 2.79 2.46
C TRP A 86 -1.32 3.44 2.77
N TYR A 87 -0.80 4.19 1.79
CA TYR A 87 0.50 4.86 1.88
C TYR A 87 0.27 6.36 1.78
N HIS A 88 0.70 7.10 2.82
CA HIS A 88 0.39 8.51 2.96
C HIS A 88 0.98 9.35 1.82
N VAL A 89 0.19 10.29 1.31
CA VAL A 89 0.61 11.29 0.31
C VAL A 89 0.48 12.68 0.93
N PRO A 90 1.59 13.38 1.20
CA PRO A 90 1.55 14.78 1.62
C PRO A 90 0.95 15.66 0.53
N ARG A 91 -0.09 16.44 0.88
CA ARG A 91 -0.73 17.35 -0.10
C ARG A 91 0.23 18.39 -0.66
N SER A 92 1.19 18.84 0.14
CA SER A 92 2.21 19.80 -0.27
C SER A 92 3.13 19.29 -1.38
N TRP A 93 3.15 17.98 -1.66
CA TRP A 93 3.92 17.40 -2.76
C TRP A 93 3.15 17.40 -4.08
N LEU A 94 1.86 17.77 -4.06
CA LEU A 94 0.99 17.74 -5.23
C LEU A 94 0.87 19.12 -5.88
N LYS A 95 0.94 19.12 -7.20
CA LYS A 95 0.50 20.21 -8.08
C LYS A 95 -1.01 20.06 -8.33
N PRO A 96 -1.73 21.12 -8.74
CA PRO A 96 -3.17 20.99 -9.07
C PRO A 96 -3.43 19.91 -10.14
N THR A 97 -2.58 19.82 -11.16
CA THR A 97 -2.68 18.87 -12.27
C THR A 97 -1.33 18.28 -12.62
N GLN A 98 -1.32 17.23 -13.46
CA GLN A 98 -0.10 16.64 -14.04
C GLN A 98 0.91 16.15 -12.98
N ASN A 99 0.41 15.54 -11.91
CA ASN A 99 1.27 14.85 -10.95
C ASN A 99 1.68 13.49 -11.52
N LEU A 100 2.98 13.21 -11.52
CA LEU A 100 3.50 11.92 -11.95
C LEU A 100 3.58 10.98 -10.75
N ILE A 101 2.93 9.82 -10.84
CA ILE A 101 3.20 8.69 -9.94
C ILE A 101 4.06 7.66 -10.68
N VAL A 102 5.09 7.16 -9.99
CA VAL A 102 5.94 6.05 -10.46
C VAL A 102 5.88 4.94 -9.42
N VAL A 103 5.61 3.72 -9.86
CA VAL A 103 5.52 2.54 -9.01
C VAL A 103 6.47 1.47 -9.52
N PHE A 104 7.42 1.10 -8.68
CA PHE A 104 8.27 -0.08 -8.90
C PHE A 104 7.64 -1.27 -8.18
N GLU A 105 7.29 -2.34 -8.89
CA GLU A 105 6.68 -3.58 -8.37
C GLU A 105 7.65 -4.76 -8.52
N GLU A 106 7.99 -5.38 -7.39
CA GLU A 106 9.01 -6.42 -7.27
C GLU A 106 8.44 -7.83 -7.43
N ILE A 107 7.24 -8.09 -6.94
CA ILE A 107 6.67 -9.45 -6.82
C ILE A 107 5.38 -9.66 -7.63
N GLY A 108 4.87 -8.60 -8.25
CA GLY A 108 3.69 -8.61 -9.10
C GLY A 108 2.45 -8.07 -8.41
N GLY A 109 1.59 -7.44 -9.21
CA GLY A 109 0.38 -6.77 -8.74
C GLY A 109 -0.51 -6.32 -9.91
N ASP A 110 -1.69 -5.82 -9.56
CA ASP A 110 -2.68 -5.27 -10.49
C ASP A 110 -2.76 -3.74 -10.34
N ALA A 111 -1.95 -3.04 -11.15
CA ALA A 111 -1.81 -1.59 -11.14
C ALA A 111 -3.11 -0.85 -11.48
N SER A 112 -4.07 -1.50 -12.17
CA SER A 112 -5.37 -0.90 -12.51
C SER A 112 -6.22 -0.57 -11.28
N THR A 113 -5.86 -1.11 -10.11
CA THR A 113 -6.58 -0.90 -8.85
C THR A 113 -5.95 0.11 -7.91
N ILE A 114 -4.79 0.67 -8.30
CA ILE A 114 -4.17 1.77 -7.58
C ILE A 114 -5.10 2.97 -7.64
N SER A 115 -5.39 3.56 -6.49
CA SER A 115 -6.28 4.72 -6.40
C SER A 115 -5.84 5.65 -5.28
N LEU A 116 -6.15 6.93 -5.43
CA LEU A 116 -5.90 7.94 -4.41
C LEU A 116 -7.15 8.08 -3.53
N MET A 117 -6.96 7.98 -2.22
CA MET A 117 -8.01 7.95 -1.22
C MET A 117 -7.92 9.20 -0.33
N LYS A 118 -9.08 9.78 0.00
CA LYS A 118 -9.22 10.79 1.05
C LYS A 118 -9.46 10.11 2.40
N ARG A 119 -8.77 10.57 3.45
CA ARG A 119 -8.98 10.12 4.82
C ARG A 119 -9.99 11.04 5.52
N THR A 120 -11.18 10.53 5.78
CA THR A 120 -12.17 11.15 6.67
C THR A 120 -12.24 10.37 7.99
N THR A 121 -12.59 11.07 9.07
CA THR A 121 -12.96 10.45 10.36
C THR A 121 -14.41 10.79 10.62
N SER A 122 -15.24 9.77 10.82
CA SER A 122 -16.61 9.92 11.32
C SER A 122 -16.61 10.07 12.83
#